data_AF-A0AAN7QSZ7-F1
#
_entry.id   AF-A0AAN7QSZ7-F1
#
_cell.length_a   1.000
_cell.length_b   1.000
_cell.length_c   1.000
_cell.angle_alpha   90.00
_cell.angle_beta   90.00
_cell.angle_gamma   90.00
#
_symmetry.space_group_name_H-M   'P 1'
#
loop_
_entity.id
_entity.type
_entity.pdbx_description
1 polymer ?
#
loop_
_entity_poly.entity_id
_entity_poly.type
_entity_poly.pdbx_seq_one_letter_code
_entity_poly.pdbx_strand_id
1 'polypeptide(L)' 'MELPPGFRFHSTDEELIIHYLLKKFMDVNFSAKAIGEADLNKSEPCELQAMAKMGENPRYFFFMKDMKYRTGTPAS' A
#
# COMPACT_ATOMS: atom_id res chain seq x y z
N MET A 1 17.09 12.83 -0.06
CA MET A 1 16.21 13.99 0.15
C MET A 1 15.36 13.68 1.36
N GLU A 2 15.73 14.24 2.50
CA GLU A 2 15.02 14.10 3.77
C GLU A 2 13.87 15.11 3.84
N LEU A 3 12.78 14.74 4.51
CA LEU A 3 11.61 15.60 4.65
C LEU A 3 11.73 16.44 5.93
N PRO A 4 11.15 17.66 5.94
CA PRO A 4 11.16 18.49 7.14
C PRO A 4 10.50 17.77 8.33
N PRO A 5 11.00 17.98 9.56
CA PRO A 5 10.33 17.50 10.77
C PRO A 5 8.86 17.93 10.80
N GLY A 6 7.96 16.99 11.08
CA GLY A 6 6.51 17.24 11.12
C GLY A 6 5.78 17.12 9.78
N PHE A 7 6.49 16.89 8.67
CA PHE A 7 5.82 16.54 7.41
C PHE A 7 5.10 15.20 7.59
N ARG A 8 3.78 15.21 7.39
CA ARG A 8 2.92 14.04 7.51
C ARG A 8 2.32 13.71 6.16
N PHE A 9 2.23 12.42 5.88
CA PHE A 9 1.48 11.95 4.75
C PHE A 9 -0.02 12.08 5.06
N HIS A 10 -0.71 12.96 4.33
CA HIS A 10 -2.12 13.27 4.52
C HIS A 10 -2.82 13.35 3.16
N SER A 11 -2.78 12.24 2.43
CA SER A 11 -3.50 12.12 1.16
C SER A 11 -4.97 11.77 1.39
N THR A 12 -5.83 12.33 0.55
CA THR A 12 -7.24 11.96 0.43
C THR A 12 -7.41 10.60 -0.26
N ASP A 13 -8.58 9.99 -0.13
CA ASP A 13 -8.89 8.72 -0.81
C ASP A 13 -8.73 8.81 -2.32
N GLU A 14 -9.16 9.91 -2.93
CA GLU A 14 -9.01 10.16 -4.37
C GLU A 14 -7.52 10.25 -4.76
N GLU A 15 -6.70 10.94 -3.98
CA GLU A 15 -5.26 11.01 -4.23
C GLU A 15 -4.58 9.66 -4.07
N LEU A 16 -4.96 8.86 -3.07
CA LEU A 16 -4.45 7.49 -2.89
C LEU A 16 -4.77 6.62 -4.11
N ILE A 17 -5.96 6.75 -4.68
CA ILE A 17 -6.36 6.01 -5.87
C ILE A 17 -5.57 6.50 -7.09
N ILE A 18 -5.68 7.79 -7.41
CA ILE A 18 -5.19 8.35 -8.68
C ILE A 18 -3.66 8.40 -8.72
N HIS A 19 -3.04 8.86 -7.63
CA HIS A 19 -1.60 9.15 -7.63
C HIS A 19 -0.74 7.98 -7.17
N TYR A 20 -1.32 6.99 -6.50
CA TYR A 20 -0.55 5.86 -5.94
C TYR A 20 -1.03 4.52 -6.48
N LEU A 21 -2.29 4.15 -6.29
CA LEU A 21 -2.79 2.84 -6.71
C LEU A 21 -2.82 2.68 -8.23
N LEU A 22 -3.37 3.65 -8.97
CA LEU A 22 -3.38 3.60 -10.44
C LEU A 22 -1.97 3.56 -11.00
N LYS A 23 -1.03 4.32 -10.43
CA LYS A 23 0.37 4.27 -10.85
C LYS A 23 1.02 2.91 -10.59
N LYS A 24 0.80 2.32 -9.41
CA LYS A 24 1.30 0.96 -9.09
C LYS A 24 0.69 -0.11 -9.96
N PHE A 25 -0.58 0.07 -10.37
CA PHE A 25 -1.25 -0.83 -11.30
C PHE A 25 -0.67 -0.74 -12.73
N MET A 26 -0.37 0.48 -13.20
CA MET A 26 0.20 0.70 -14.54
C MET A 26 1.69 0.35 -14.62
N ASP A 27 2.43 0.52 -13.54
CA ASP A 27 3.85 0.19 -13.43
C ASP A 27 4.12 -0.59 -12.14
N VAL A 28 4.41 -1.89 -12.30
CA VAL A 28 4.73 -2.80 -11.19
C VAL A 28 5.98 -2.35 -10.40
N ASN A 29 6.90 -1.63 -11.06
CA ASN A 29 8.12 -1.12 -10.43
C ASN A 29 7.92 0.24 -9.75
N PHE A 30 6.73 0.82 -9.83
CA PHE A 30 6.41 2.06 -9.14
C PHE A 30 6.62 1.88 -7.63
N SER A 31 7.39 2.81 -7.06
CA SER A 31 7.66 2.87 -5.63
C SER A 31 7.35 4.27 -5.13
N ALA A 32 6.52 4.34 -4.10
CA ALA A 32 6.22 5.59 -3.42
C ALA A 32 7.14 5.75 -2.20
N LYS A 33 7.52 7.00 -1.91
CA LYS A 33 8.24 7.33 -0.67
C LYS A 33 7.37 7.12 0.56
N ALA A 34 6.07 7.37 0.46
CA ALA A 34 5.14 7.32 1.58
C ALA A 34 4.48 5.94 1.80
N ILE A 35 4.44 5.09 0.77
CA ILE A 35 3.70 3.82 0.79
C ILE A 35 4.68 2.64 0.69
N GLY A 36 4.63 1.76 1.70
CA GLY A 36 5.41 0.53 1.75
C GLY A 36 4.86 -0.54 0.80
N GLU A 37 5.57 -1.66 0.69
CA GLU A 37 5.07 -2.87 0.02
C GLU A 37 4.99 -3.99 1.05
N ALA A 38 3.89 -4.75 1.04
CA ALA A 38 3.64 -5.82 1.98
C ALA A 38 3.00 -7.02 1.28
N ASP A 39 3.28 -8.22 1.77
CA ASP A 39 2.59 -9.44 1.36
C ASP A 39 1.70 -9.88 2.52
N LEU A 40 0.38 -9.66 2.42
CA LEU A 40 -0.55 -10.00 3.50
C LEU A 40 -0.58 -11.49 3.85
N ASN A 41 -0.07 -12.37 2.97
CA ASN A 41 0.01 -13.79 3.27
C ASN A 41 1.27 -14.16 4.08
N LYS A 42 2.25 -13.26 4.18
CA LYS A 42 3.56 -13.54 4.80
C LYS A 42 3.96 -12.55 5.89
N SER A 43 3.46 -11.32 5.82
CA SER A 43 3.83 -10.23 6.71
C SER A 43 2.93 -10.21 7.94
N GLU A 44 3.53 -10.36 9.11
CA GLU A 44 2.83 -10.21 10.39
C GLU A 44 2.57 -8.72 10.71
N PRO A 45 1.54 -8.39 11.52
CA PRO A 45 1.24 -6.99 11.87
C PRO A 45 2.43 -6.22 12.43
N CYS A 46 3.28 -6.87 13.23
CA CYS A 46 4.49 -6.26 13.80
C CYS A 46 5.54 -5.95 12.73
N GLU A 47 5.67 -6.79 11.70
CA GLU A 47 6.60 -6.56 10.60
C GLU A 47 6.12 -5.42 9.71
N LEU A 48 4.81 -5.32 9.48
CA LEU A 48 4.21 -4.17 8.78
C LEU A 48 4.56 -2.86 9.49
N GLN A 49 4.64 -2.85 10.83
CA GLN A 49 5.04 -1.65 11.55
C GLN A 49 6.46 -1.21 11.21
N ALA A 50 7.39 -2.15 11.08
CA ALA A 50 8.77 -1.88 10.72
C ALA A 50 8.95 -1.53 9.23
N MET A 51 8.08 -2.04 8.35
CA MET A 51 8.13 -1.80 6.91
C MET A 51 7.49 -0.47 6.47
N ALA A 52 6.83 0.24 7.38
CA ALA A 52 6.21 1.52 7.09
C ALA A 52 7.27 2.55 6.69
N LYS A 53 7.21 3.03 5.44
CA LYS A 53 8.16 4.05 4.95
C LYS A 53 7.91 5.43 5.54
N MET A 54 6.67 5.71 5.95
CA MET A 54 6.27 7.05 6.36
C MET A 54 4.95 7.07 7.15
N GLY A 55 4.81 8.05 8.04
CA GLY A 55 3.58 8.30 8.80
C GLY A 55 3.55 7.56 10.14
N GLU A 56 3.17 8.26 11.20
CA GLU A 56 3.01 7.66 12.53
C GLU A 56 1.76 6.77 12.55
N ASN A 57 0.62 7.29 12.06
CA ASN A 57 -0.65 6.62 11.75
C ASN A 57 -1.58 7.61 11.00
N PRO A 58 -2.39 7.18 10.00
CA PRO A 58 -2.43 5.84 9.41
C PRO A 58 -1.21 5.55 8.52
N ARG A 59 -0.91 4.26 8.35
CA ARG A 59 0.19 3.76 7.47
C ARG A 59 -0.41 3.10 6.25
N TYR A 60 0.27 3.23 5.12
CA TYR A 60 -0.21 2.73 3.84
C TYR A 60 0.77 1.73 3.24
N PHE A 61 0.23 0.65 2.69
CA PHE A 61 0.98 -0.40 2.02
C PHE A 61 0.31 -0.78 0.70
N PHE A 62 1.10 -0.97 -0.34
CA PHE A 62 0.69 -1.78 -1.47
C PHE A 62 0.76 -3.24 -1.06
N PHE A 63 -0.29 -3.99 -1.36
CA PHE A 63 -0.26 -5.44 -1.25
C PHE A 63 -0.75 -6.06 -2.55
N MET A 64 -0.17 -7.21 -2.89
CA MET A 64 -0.70 -8.02 -3.98
C MET A 64 -1.90 -8.78 -3.43
N LYS A 65 -3.09 -8.43 -3.88
CA LYS A 65 -4.25 -9.28 -3.64
C LYS A 65 -4.06 -10.55 -4.46
N ASP A 66 -3.82 -11.67 -3.78
CA ASP A 66 -3.82 -12.97 -4.45
C ASP A 66 -5.18 -13.16 -5.12
N MET A 67 -5.20 -13.11 -6.45
CA MET A 67 -6.40 -13.39 -7.26
C MET A 67 -6.68 -14.90 -7.33
N LYS A 68 -6.43 -15.64 -6.24
CA LYS A 68 -6.90 -17.02 -6.04
C LYS A 68 -8.40 -17.12 -5.77
N TYR A 69 -9.15 -16.07 -6.08
CA TYR A 69 -10.57 -16.13 -6.37
C TYR A 69 -10.80 -15.84 -7.86
N ARG A 70 -10.20 -16.64 -8.74
CA ARG A 70 -10.80 -16.88 -10.05
C ARG A 70 -11.98 -17.83 -9.81
N THR A 71 -13.18 -17.27 -9.98
CA THR A 71 -14.48 -17.96 -10.05
C THR A 71 -14.90 -18.75 -8.82
N GLY A 72 -15.42 -18.05 -7.81
CA GLY A 72 -16.58 -18.58 -7.10
C GLY A 72 -17.81 -18.36 -7.98
N THR A 73 -18.11 -19.29 -8.90
CA THR A 73 -19.50 -19.44 -9.33
C THR A 73 -20.34 -19.63 -8.07
N PRO A 74 -21.48 -18.94 -7.90
CA PRO A 74 -22.40 -19.25 -6.82
C PRO A 74 -22.70 -20.75 -6.91
N ALA A 75 -22.47 -21.49 -5.82
CA ALA A 75 -23.00 -22.85 -5.73
C ALA A 75 -24.53 -22.74 -5.90
N SER A 76 -25.02 -23.55 -6.83
CA SER A 76 -26.41 -23.80 -7.22
C SER A 76 -27.47 -23.57 -6.14
#